data_AF-A0A8T3U8N7-F1
#
_entry.id   AF-A0A8T3U8N7-F1
#
_cell.length_a   1.000
_cell.length_b   1.000
_cell.length_c   1.000
_cell.angle_alpha   90.00
_cell.angle_beta   90.00
_cell.angle_gamma   90.00
#
_symmetry.space_group_name_H-M   'P 1'
#
loop_
_entity.id
_entity.type
_entity.pdbx_description
1 polymer ?
#
loop_
_entity_poly.entity_id
_entity_poly.type
_entity_poly.pdbx_seq_one_letter_code
_entity_poly.pdbx_strand_id
1 'polypeptide(L)'
;MKKTNDKISDVKIKKKFEKIREDKYNEMRDFFEKKLNYYNQSNDKYGNVIDNSIDLYMEEINKLVILYSKLFDNISKFIEEENCQKFQLNEDLKKWNDKLKNNENGELERLRILNMIDACKQKVLNHGILIEEFKKKQNYYFEELELIFNEIFKINFYQIVIFDNSFFGKFKRNFIAVFAGKRKFERFLKEYNESILKDFEDKNNKQIKKMKKEINKLTELMELKKHELQNEYYRMIA
;
A
#
# COMPACT_ATOMS: atom_id res chain seq x y z
N MET A 1 -23.61 -12.75 -2.44
CA MET A 1 -22.84 -12.30 -3.63
C MET A 1 -21.36 -12.29 -3.27
N LYS A 2 -20.55 -13.18 -3.84
CA LYS A 2 -19.08 -13.10 -3.70
C LYS A 2 -18.64 -11.80 -4.37
N LYS A 3 -18.01 -10.89 -3.62
CA LYS A 3 -17.30 -9.74 -4.21
C LYS A 3 -16.35 -10.33 -5.26
N THR A 4 -16.55 -10.00 -6.53
CA THR A 4 -15.51 -10.26 -7.53
C THR A 4 -14.26 -9.54 -7.04
N ASN A 5 -13.17 -10.27 -6.86
CA ASN A 5 -11.87 -9.70 -6.48
C ASN A 5 -11.28 -9.02 -7.72
N ASP A 6 -11.95 -8.00 -8.22
CA ASP A 6 -11.48 -7.27 -9.38
C ASP A 6 -10.17 -6.56 -9.03
N LYS A 7 -9.34 -6.33 -10.06
CA LYS A 7 -8.13 -5.52 -9.92
C LYS A 7 -8.54 -4.17 -9.34
N ILE A 8 -7.83 -3.74 -8.30
CA ILE A 8 -8.06 -2.41 -7.73
C ILE A 8 -7.54 -1.38 -8.71
N SER A 9 -8.38 -0.40 -9.06
CA SER A 9 -7.99 0.66 -9.96
C SER A 9 -6.96 1.60 -9.32
N ASP A 10 -6.02 2.08 -10.12
CA ASP A 10 -5.00 3.04 -9.68
C ASP A 10 -5.63 4.31 -9.08
N VAL A 11 -6.78 4.73 -9.62
CA VAL A 11 -7.57 5.85 -9.08
C VAL A 11 -8.03 5.59 -7.65
N LYS A 12 -8.47 4.37 -7.34
CA LYS A 12 -8.93 3.99 -5.99
C LYS A 12 -7.75 3.91 -5.01
N ILE A 13 -6.59 3.46 -5.48
CA ILE A 13 -5.33 3.43 -4.71
C ILE A 13 -4.89 4.86 -4.37
N LYS A 14 -4.81 5.75 -5.38
CA LYS A 14 -4.46 7.16 -5.19
C LYS A 14 -5.37 7.87 -4.20
N LYS A 15 -6.69 7.74 -4.37
CA LYS A 15 -7.68 8.31 -3.44
C LYS A 15 -7.51 7.82 -2.00
N LYS A 16 -7.15 6.54 -1.81
CA LYS A 16 -6.91 6.01 -0.46
C LYS A 16 -5.66 6.62 0.17
N PHE A 17 -4.58 6.79 -0.59
CA PHE A 17 -3.37 7.47 -0.08
C PHE A 17 -3.59 8.95 0.20
N GLU A 18 -4.31 9.66 -0.67
CA GLU A 18 -4.69 11.06 -0.46
C GLU A 18 -5.46 11.22 0.85
N LYS A 19 -6.48 10.38 1.05
CA LYS A 19 -7.27 10.36 2.29
C LYS A 19 -6.39 10.08 3.52
N ILE A 20 -5.55 9.04 3.49
CA ILE A 20 -4.65 8.72 4.62
C ILE A 20 -3.74 9.90 4.95
N ARG A 21 -3.17 10.57 3.93
CA ARG A 21 -2.30 11.74 4.13
C ARG A 21 -3.06 12.92 4.74
N GLU A 22 -4.24 13.21 4.22
CA GLU A 22 -5.09 14.31 4.71
C GLU A 22 -5.52 14.06 6.16
N ASP A 23 -6.01 12.85 6.47
CA ASP A 23 -6.41 12.45 7.82
C ASP A 23 -5.24 12.61 8.80
N LYS A 24 -4.03 12.13 8.43
CA LYS A 24 -2.85 12.22 9.28
C LYS A 24 -2.31 13.64 9.45
N TYR A 25 -2.35 14.44 8.40
CA TYR A 25 -2.01 15.86 8.47
C TYR A 25 -2.94 16.58 9.46
N ASN A 26 -4.25 16.37 9.34
CA ASN A 26 -5.25 16.98 10.20
C ASN A 26 -5.12 16.53 11.67
N GLU A 27 -4.88 15.23 11.91
CA GLU A 27 -4.61 14.69 13.24
C GLU A 27 -3.38 15.35 13.89
N MET A 28 -2.30 15.52 13.13
CA MET A 28 -1.07 16.14 13.64
C MET A 28 -1.24 17.65 13.86
N ARG A 29 -1.97 18.32 12.97
CA ARG A 29 -2.28 19.75 13.12
C ARG A 29 -3.09 20.01 14.39
N ASP A 30 -4.17 19.26 14.59
CA ASP A 30 -5.00 19.33 15.80
C ASP A 30 -4.19 19.01 17.06
N PHE A 31 -3.26 18.05 17.00
CA PHE A 31 -2.34 17.77 18.10
C PHE A 31 -1.48 18.99 18.49
N PHE A 32 -0.86 19.66 17.51
CA PHE A 32 -0.06 20.85 17.77
C PHE A 32 -0.90 22.03 18.24
N GLU A 33 -2.09 22.25 17.67
CA GLU A 33 -3.00 23.33 18.09
C GLU A 33 -3.47 23.15 19.53
N LYS A 34 -3.85 21.93 19.91
CA LYS A 34 -4.20 21.60 21.31
C LYS A 34 -3.05 21.87 22.26
N LYS A 35 -1.81 21.57 21.87
CA LYS A 35 -0.60 21.85 22.66
C LYS A 35 -0.32 23.35 22.77
N LEU A 36 -0.41 24.07 21.66
CA LEU A 36 -0.21 25.52 21.59
C LEU A 36 -1.20 26.25 22.50
N ASN A 37 -2.48 25.88 22.42
CA ASN A 37 -3.54 26.39 23.29
C ASN A 37 -3.31 26.05 24.76
N TYR A 38 -2.91 24.81 25.07
CA TYR A 38 -2.63 24.38 26.44
C TYR A 38 -1.53 25.21 27.11
N TYR A 39 -0.51 25.63 26.36
CA TYR A 39 0.58 26.45 26.87
C TYR A 39 0.36 27.96 26.70
N ASN A 40 -0.85 28.39 26.28
CA ASN A 40 -1.20 29.78 26.00
C ASN A 40 -0.17 30.48 25.08
N GLN A 41 0.25 29.77 24.03
CA GLN A 41 1.11 30.31 22.97
C GLN A 41 0.27 30.69 21.75
N SER A 42 0.78 31.56 20.89
CA SER A 42 0.08 31.99 19.67
C SER A 42 0.65 31.33 18.42
N ASN A 43 -0.23 31.07 17.45
CA ASN A 43 0.17 30.56 16.15
C ASN A 43 1.08 31.56 15.40
N ASP A 44 0.87 32.87 15.57
CA ASP A 44 1.71 33.91 14.93
C ASP A 44 3.20 33.75 15.27
N LYS A 45 3.50 33.21 16.45
CA LYS A 45 4.87 33.06 16.94
C LYS A 45 5.50 31.71 16.60
N TYR A 46 4.70 30.64 16.57
CA TYR A 46 5.21 29.27 16.44
C TYR A 46 4.71 28.51 15.21
N GLY A 47 3.82 29.11 14.41
CA GLY A 47 3.20 28.50 13.24
C GLY A 47 4.23 27.88 12.30
N ASN A 48 5.23 28.66 11.87
CA ASN A 48 6.30 28.16 10.99
C ASN A 48 7.06 26.97 11.60
N VAL A 49 7.28 26.93 12.92
CA VAL A 49 8.00 25.82 13.57
C VAL A 49 7.13 24.57 13.62
N ILE A 50 5.83 24.75 13.85
CA ILE A 50 4.83 23.67 13.82
C ILE A 50 4.70 23.13 12.40
N ASP A 51 4.58 24.01 11.40
CA ASP A 51 4.46 23.64 9.98
C ASP A 51 5.66 22.79 9.54
N ASN A 52 6.89 23.25 9.83
CA ASN A 52 8.10 22.48 9.55
C ASN A 52 8.11 21.10 10.26
N SER A 53 7.57 21.03 11.48
CA SER A 53 7.50 19.78 12.25
C SER A 53 6.46 18.80 11.69
N ILE A 54 5.37 19.33 11.14
CA ILE A 54 4.35 18.55 10.42
C ILE A 54 4.90 18.09 9.07
N ASP A 55 5.64 18.94 8.35
CA ASP A 55 6.26 18.59 7.07
C ASP A 55 7.20 17.40 7.20
N LEU A 56 8.07 17.39 8.21
CA LEU A 56 8.95 16.24 8.49
C LEU A 56 8.16 14.95 8.78
N TYR A 57 7.06 15.06 9.52
CA TYR A 57 6.16 13.93 9.74
C TYR A 57 5.49 13.44 8.44
N MET A 58 5.06 14.37 7.58
CA MET A 58 4.49 14.05 6.27
C MET A 58 5.51 13.45 5.30
N GLU A 59 6.78 13.84 5.38
CA GLU A 59 7.87 13.20 4.63
C GLU A 59 8.00 11.72 4.98
N GLU A 60 7.90 11.36 6.26
CA GLU A 60 7.90 9.96 6.69
C GLU A 60 6.71 9.18 6.13
N ILE A 61 5.50 9.75 6.17
CA ILE A 61 4.32 9.17 5.53
C ILE A 61 4.55 8.95 4.03
N ASN A 62 5.11 9.96 3.34
CA ASN A 62 5.37 9.90 1.90
C ASN A 62 6.36 8.79 1.53
N LYS A 63 7.40 8.53 2.35
CA LYS A 63 8.33 7.42 2.13
C LYS A 63 7.60 6.07 2.04
N LEU A 64 6.61 5.85 2.92
CA LEU A 64 5.82 4.62 2.93
C LEU A 64 4.83 4.57 1.75
N VAL A 65 4.19 5.71 1.42
CA VAL A 65 3.29 5.83 0.25
C VAL A 65 4.01 5.44 -1.04
N ILE A 66 5.23 5.94 -1.26
CA ILE A 66 6.04 5.63 -2.45
C ILE A 66 6.30 4.12 -2.57
N LEU A 67 6.65 3.47 -1.45
CA LEU A 67 6.92 2.03 -1.43
C LEU A 67 5.68 1.20 -1.74
N TYR A 68 4.54 1.51 -1.14
CA TYR A 68 3.30 0.80 -1.47
C TYR A 68 2.84 1.10 -2.89
N SER A 69 3.04 2.33 -3.40
CA SER A 69 2.71 2.67 -4.79
C SER A 69 3.50 1.78 -5.76
N LYS A 70 4.81 1.63 -5.51
CA LYS A 70 5.65 0.70 -6.27
C LYS A 70 5.18 -0.75 -6.18
N LEU A 71 4.76 -1.21 -5.01
CA LEU A 71 4.18 -2.55 -4.82
C LEU A 71 2.93 -2.74 -5.69
N PHE A 72 1.99 -1.79 -5.63
CA PHE A 72 0.77 -1.85 -6.41
C PHE A 72 1.05 -1.79 -7.91
N ASP A 73 1.96 -0.92 -8.35
CA ASP A 73 2.35 -0.83 -9.76
C ASP A 73 2.94 -2.15 -10.26
N ASN A 74 3.82 -2.79 -9.47
CA ASN A 74 4.40 -4.08 -9.82
C ASN A 74 3.32 -5.16 -9.99
N ILE A 75 2.38 -5.25 -9.04
CA ILE A 75 1.28 -6.22 -9.12
C ILE A 75 0.35 -5.90 -10.29
N SER A 76 0.01 -4.62 -10.49
CA SER A 76 -0.84 -4.15 -11.59
C SER A 76 -0.26 -4.48 -12.96
N LYS A 77 1.05 -4.24 -13.15
CA LYS A 77 1.77 -4.56 -14.40
C LYS A 77 1.82 -6.07 -14.64
N PHE A 78 2.13 -6.86 -13.62
CA PHE A 78 2.11 -8.31 -13.75
C PHE A 78 0.73 -8.83 -14.18
N ILE A 79 -0.35 -8.37 -13.52
CA ILE A 79 -1.72 -8.74 -13.90
C ILE A 79 -2.02 -8.35 -15.35
N GLU A 80 -1.59 -7.18 -15.82
CA GLU A 80 -1.78 -6.74 -17.20
C GLU A 80 -1.03 -7.63 -18.20
N GLU A 81 0.24 -7.91 -17.94
CA GLU A 81 1.06 -8.81 -18.78
C GLU A 81 0.42 -10.19 -18.92
N GLU A 82 -0.02 -10.79 -17.81
CA GLU A 82 -0.67 -12.10 -17.81
C GLU A 82 -2.04 -12.08 -18.51
N ASN A 83 -2.78 -10.97 -18.42
CA ASN A 83 -4.03 -10.81 -19.19
C ASN A 83 -3.75 -10.74 -20.69
N CYS A 84 -2.71 -10.03 -21.12
CA CYS A 84 -2.29 -9.96 -22.52
C CYS A 84 -1.90 -11.36 -23.05
N GLN A 85 -1.11 -12.11 -22.28
CA GLN A 85 -0.75 -13.49 -22.63
C GLN A 85 -1.99 -14.38 -22.76
N LYS A 86 -2.90 -14.31 -21.78
CA LYS A 86 -4.16 -15.05 -21.82
C LYS A 86 -5.01 -14.69 -23.03
N PHE A 87 -5.07 -13.41 -23.41
CA PHE A 87 -5.81 -12.96 -24.60
C PHE A 87 -5.21 -13.54 -25.89
N GLN A 88 -3.89 -13.44 -26.06
CA GLN A 88 -3.18 -14.02 -27.21
C GLN A 88 -3.42 -15.53 -27.35
N LEU A 89 -3.34 -16.26 -26.24
CA LEU A 89 -3.61 -17.70 -26.24
C LEU A 89 -5.06 -18.04 -26.62
N ASN A 90 -6.03 -17.20 -26.27
CA ASN A 90 -7.42 -17.39 -26.71
C ASN A 90 -7.58 -17.17 -28.22
N GLU A 91 -6.85 -16.21 -28.80
CA GLU A 91 -6.83 -16.03 -30.25
C GLU A 91 -6.20 -17.22 -30.96
N ASP A 92 -5.10 -17.75 -30.42
CA ASP A 92 -4.44 -18.94 -30.97
C ASP A 92 -5.33 -20.19 -30.86
N LEU A 93 -6.04 -20.36 -29.74
CA LEU A 93 -7.06 -21.41 -29.59
C LEU A 93 -8.12 -21.31 -30.68
N LYS A 94 -8.59 -20.09 -31.01
CA LYS A 94 -9.57 -19.90 -32.08
C LYS A 94 -9.00 -20.36 -33.43
N LYS A 95 -7.78 -19.94 -33.77
CA LYS A 95 -7.10 -20.36 -35.01
C LYS A 95 -6.92 -21.87 -35.09
N TRP A 96 -6.52 -22.53 -34.00
CA TRP A 96 -6.35 -23.99 -33.98
C TRP A 96 -7.67 -24.73 -34.11
N ASN A 97 -8.74 -24.24 -33.48
CA ASN A 97 -10.08 -24.80 -33.64
C ASN A 97 -10.59 -24.65 -35.08
N ASP A 98 -10.33 -23.51 -35.73
CA ASP A 98 -10.71 -23.30 -37.13
C ASP A 98 -9.92 -24.22 -38.07
N LYS A 99 -8.61 -24.40 -37.81
CA LYS A 99 -7.80 -25.41 -38.52
C LYS A 99 -8.35 -26.81 -38.34
N LEU A 100 -8.74 -27.20 -37.12
CA LEU A 100 -9.31 -28.51 -36.84
C LEU A 100 -10.61 -28.76 -37.61
N LYS A 101 -11.48 -27.75 -37.73
CA LYS A 101 -12.76 -27.83 -38.47
C LYS A 101 -12.56 -27.98 -39.98
N ASN A 102 -11.54 -27.32 -40.51
CA ASN A 102 -11.23 -27.31 -41.95
C ASN A 102 -10.16 -28.37 -42.31
N ASN A 103 -9.85 -29.30 -41.41
CA ASN A 103 -8.76 -30.26 -41.63
C ASN A 103 -9.20 -31.39 -42.56
N GLU A 104 -8.68 -31.39 -43.78
CA GLU A 104 -8.80 -32.49 -44.75
C GLU A 104 -7.62 -33.48 -44.68
N ASN A 105 -6.63 -33.24 -43.81
CA ASN A 105 -5.42 -34.05 -43.68
C ASN A 105 -5.64 -35.29 -42.78
N GLY A 106 -4.68 -36.22 -42.82
CA GLY A 106 -4.75 -37.53 -42.14
C GLY A 106 -4.83 -37.48 -40.61
N GLU A 107 -5.22 -38.60 -40.01
CA GLU A 107 -5.49 -38.74 -38.55
C GLU A 107 -4.36 -38.24 -37.64
N LEU A 108 -3.10 -38.42 -38.06
CA LEU A 108 -1.92 -38.00 -37.30
C LEU A 108 -1.86 -36.47 -37.11
N GLU A 109 -2.23 -35.70 -38.13
CA GLU A 109 -2.23 -34.24 -38.04
C GLU A 109 -3.39 -33.72 -37.21
N ARG A 110 -4.56 -34.37 -37.33
CA ARG A 110 -5.71 -34.10 -36.48
C ARG A 110 -5.38 -34.29 -35.00
N LEU A 111 -4.68 -35.38 -34.65
CA LEU A 111 -4.24 -35.65 -33.29
C LEU A 111 -3.27 -34.58 -32.76
N ARG A 112 -2.30 -34.14 -33.58
CA ARG A 112 -1.38 -33.06 -33.21
C ARG A 112 -2.11 -31.75 -32.92
N ILE A 113 -3.10 -31.38 -33.75
CA ILE A 113 -3.91 -30.17 -33.54
C ILE A 113 -4.69 -30.26 -32.22
N LEU A 114 -5.28 -31.42 -31.90
CA LEU A 114 -5.99 -31.64 -30.64
C LEU A 114 -5.06 -31.46 -29.42
N ASN A 115 -3.86 -32.04 -29.45
CA ASN A 115 -2.87 -31.87 -28.38
C ASN A 115 -2.49 -30.39 -28.20
N MET A 116 -2.32 -29.65 -29.30
CA MET A 116 -2.02 -28.22 -29.25
C MET A 116 -3.16 -27.41 -28.63
N ILE A 117 -4.41 -27.73 -28.98
CA ILE A 117 -5.61 -27.11 -28.41
C ILE A 117 -5.67 -27.36 -26.91
N ASP A 118 -5.47 -28.59 -26.46
CA ASP A 118 -5.56 -28.91 -25.04
C ASP A 118 -4.42 -28.29 -24.22
N ALA A 119 -3.20 -28.27 -24.75
CA ALA A 119 -2.08 -27.55 -24.15
C ALA A 119 -2.37 -26.03 -24.04
N CYS A 120 -2.92 -25.42 -25.09
CA CYS A 120 -3.30 -24.01 -25.07
C CYS A 120 -4.43 -23.72 -24.06
N LYS A 121 -5.45 -24.58 -23.96
CA LYS A 121 -6.52 -24.43 -22.95
C LYS A 121 -5.97 -24.47 -21.53
N GLN A 122 -5.09 -25.43 -21.26
CA GLN A 122 -4.46 -25.56 -19.94
C GLN A 122 -3.62 -24.32 -19.61
N LYS A 123 -2.87 -23.81 -20.58
CA LYS A 123 -2.10 -22.57 -20.41
C LYS A 123 -2.99 -21.35 -20.12
N VAL A 124 -4.10 -21.21 -20.85
CA VAL A 124 -5.11 -20.15 -20.59
C VAL A 124 -5.68 -20.24 -19.18
N LEU A 125 -6.00 -21.46 -18.73
CA LEU A 125 -6.49 -21.71 -17.37
C LEU A 125 -5.44 -21.27 -16.34
N ASN A 126 -4.19 -21.68 -16.52
CA ASN A 126 -3.13 -21.39 -15.58
C ASN A 126 -2.82 -19.87 -15.48
N HIS A 127 -2.76 -19.14 -16.59
CA HIS A 127 -2.69 -17.67 -16.57
C HIS A 127 -3.89 -17.06 -15.84
N GLY A 128 -5.10 -17.59 -16.05
CA GLY A 128 -6.31 -17.18 -15.34
C GLY A 128 -6.21 -17.33 -13.82
N ILE A 129 -5.64 -18.45 -13.34
CA ILE A 129 -5.42 -18.70 -11.92
C ILE A 129 -4.42 -17.71 -11.34
N LEU A 130 -3.30 -17.45 -12.04
CA LEU A 130 -2.30 -16.47 -11.59
C LEU A 130 -2.88 -15.06 -11.48
N ILE A 131 -3.65 -14.61 -12.46
CA ILE A 131 -4.32 -13.30 -12.43
C ILE A 131 -5.16 -13.16 -11.15
N GLU A 132 -5.97 -14.17 -10.82
CA GLU A 132 -6.81 -14.16 -9.62
C GLU A 132 -6.01 -14.23 -8.31
N GLU A 133 -4.89 -14.94 -8.29
CA GLU A 133 -3.98 -14.96 -7.14
C GLU A 133 -3.39 -13.57 -6.87
N PHE A 134 -2.90 -12.89 -7.90
CA PHE A 134 -2.29 -11.57 -7.75
C PHE A 134 -3.32 -10.47 -7.48
N LYS A 135 -4.54 -10.59 -8.02
CA LYS A 135 -5.67 -9.74 -7.61
C LYS A 135 -5.99 -9.88 -6.12
N LYS A 136 -5.97 -11.10 -5.57
CA LYS A 136 -6.16 -11.33 -4.13
C LYS A 136 -5.05 -10.67 -3.30
N LYS A 137 -3.79 -10.83 -3.71
CA LYS A 137 -2.65 -10.16 -3.05
C LYS A 137 -2.77 -8.64 -3.11
N GLN A 138 -3.15 -8.08 -4.26
CA GLN A 138 -3.39 -6.64 -4.41
C GLN A 138 -4.48 -6.15 -3.43
N ASN A 139 -5.60 -6.88 -3.34
CA ASN A 139 -6.68 -6.56 -2.43
C ASN A 139 -6.24 -6.63 -0.96
N TYR A 140 -5.49 -7.66 -0.58
CA TYR A 140 -4.95 -7.80 0.77
C TYR A 140 -4.12 -6.57 1.19
N TYR A 141 -3.14 -6.16 0.37
CA TYR A 141 -2.33 -4.99 0.69
C TYR A 141 -3.17 -3.72 0.76
N PHE A 142 -4.14 -3.56 -0.13
CA PHE A 142 -5.01 -2.39 -0.14
C PHE A 142 -5.91 -2.31 1.10
N GLU A 143 -6.44 -3.43 1.58
CA GLU A 143 -7.27 -3.47 2.78
C GLU A 143 -6.45 -3.10 4.03
N GLU A 144 -5.23 -3.66 4.16
CA GLU A 144 -4.34 -3.46 5.30
C GLU A 144 -3.71 -2.05 5.39
N LEU A 145 -3.70 -1.28 4.30
CA LEU A 145 -3.06 0.05 4.23
C LEU A 145 -3.39 0.94 5.43
N GLU A 146 -4.67 1.11 5.72
CA GLU A 146 -5.12 2.06 6.74
C GLU A 146 -4.70 1.64 8.15
N LEU A 147 -4.74 0.34 8.44
CA LEU A 147 -4.29 -0.22 9.71
C LEU A 147 -2.79 0.02 9.92
N ILE A 148 -1.98 -0.26 8.90
CA ILE A 148 -0.52 -0.12 8.97
C ILE A 148 -0.12 1.35 9.17
N PHE A 149 -0.71 2.28 8.41
CA PHE A 149 -0.43 3.70 8.59
C PHE A 149 -0.90 4.18 9.97
N ASN A 150 -2.06 3.73 10.45
CA ASN A 150 -2.55 4.08 11.78
C ASN A 150 -1.67 3.51 12.90
N GLU A 151 -1.09 2.33 12.74
CA GLU A 151 -0.20 1.72 13.73
C GLU A 151 1.12 2.50 13.84
N ILE A 152 1.72 2.84 12.70
CA ILE A 152 3.01 3.52 12.65
C ILE A 152 2.87 4.97 13.14
N PHE A 153 1.88 5.68 12.61
CA PHE A 153 1.73 7.12 12.77
C PHE A 153 0.70 7.51 13.85
N LYS A 154 0.45 6.60 14.81
CA LYS A 154 -0.48 6.85 15.91
C LYS A 154 0.02 7.96 16.84
N ILE A 155 -0.77 9.01 17.00
CA ILE A 155 -0.51 10.07 17.97
C ILE A 155 -1.07 9.65 19.34
N ASN A 156 -0.20 9.49 20.33
CA ASN A 156 -0.62 9.21 21.72
C ASN A 156 -0.97 10.51 22.47
N PHE A 157 -2.24 10.90 22.42
CA PHE A 157 -2.76 12.05 23.17
C PHE A 157 -2.72 11.88 24.70
N TYR A 158 -2.64 10.64 25.20
CA TYR A 158 -2.75 10.32 26.63
C TYR A 158 -1.51 10.60 27.48
N GLN A 159 -0.34 10.85 26.87
CA GLN A 159 0.82 11.37 27.62
C GLN A 159 0.65 12.84 28.03
N ILE A 160 -0.52 13.43 27.76
CA ILE A 160 -0.76 14.84 27.97
C ILE A 160 -1.88 15.06 28.96
N VAL A 161 -1.51 15.64 30.10
CA VAL A 161 -2.35 16.15 31.18
C VAL A 161 -3.20 17.37 30.72
N ILE A 162 -3.70 17.38 29.46
CA ILE A 162 -4.52 18.47 28.91
C ILE A 162 -5.98 18.36 29.39
N PHE A 163 -6.44 17.17 29.77
CA PHE A 163 -7.86 16.89 29.98
C PHE A 163 -8.32 16.85 31.46
N ASP A 164 -7.51 17.33 32.42
CA ASP A 164 -8.00 17.50 33.79
C ASP A 164 -8.88 18.76 33.91
N ASN A 165 -10.17 18.60 33.64
CA ASN A 165 -11.18 19.65 33.71
C ASN A 165 -11.64 20.01 35.13
N SER A 166 -11.02 19.41 36.17
CA SER A 166 -11.25 19.82 37.55
C SER A 166 -10.81 21.27 37.79
N PHE A 167 -11.36 21.89 38.84
CA PHE A 167 -10.98 23.24 39.25
C PHE A 167 -9.46 23.37 39.50
N PHE A 168 -8.86 22.40 40.21
CA PHE A 168 -7.42 22.35 40.44
C PHE A 168 -6.62 22.14 39.15
N GLY A 169 -7.13 21.30 38.23
CA GLY A 169 -6.53 21.11 36.91
C GLY A 169 -6.53 22.40 36.06
N LYS A 170 -7.63 23.18 36.10
CA LYS A 170 -7.72 24.50 35.44
C LYS A 170 -6.79 25.53 36.09
N PHE A 171 -6.73 25.60 37.42
CA PHE A 171 -5.86 26.52 38.14
C PHE A 171 -4.37 26.22 37.85
N LYS A 172 -3.97 24.95 37.92
CA LYS A 172 -2.61 24.50 37.61
C LYS A 172 -2.24 24.79 36.14
N ARG A 173 -3.18 24.61 35.20
CA ARG A 173 -2.99 24.99 33.79
C ARG A 173 -2.73 26.48 33.62
N ASN A 174 -3.56 27.33 34.21
CA ASN A 174 -3.36 28.79 34.15
C ASN A 174 -2.02 29.20 34.75
N PHE A 175 -1.64 28.63 35.90
CA PHE A 175 -0.37 28.94 36.54
C PHE A 175 0.83 28.53 35.67
N ILE A 176 0.79 27.32 35.09
CA ILE A 176 1.85 26.84 34.19
C ILE A 176 1.91 27.70 32.91
N ALA A 177 0.76 28.01 32.32
CA ALA A 177 0.69 28.79 31.09
C ALA A 177 1.26 30.21 31.27
N VAL A 178 0.90 30.88 32.39
CA VAL A 178 1.34 32.25 32.69
C VAL A 178 2.84 32.32 33.00
N PHE A 179 3.36 31.42 33.85
CA PHE A 179 4.74 31.53 34.34
C PHE A 179 5.77 30.72 33.56
N ALA A 180 5.34 29.64 32.87
CA ALA A 180 6.26 28.70 32.22
C ALA A 180 5.79 28.26 30.82
N GLY A 181 4.70 28.81 30.28
CA GLY A 181 4.09 28.38 29.03
C GLY A 181 5.07 28.36 27.86
N LYS A 182 5.77 29.49 27.64
CA LYS A 182 6.79 29.63 26.60
C LYS A 182 7.87 28.55 26.70
N ARG A 183 8.55 28.46 27.85
CA ARG A 183 9.67 27.54 28.07
C ARG A 183 9.24 26.07 27.94
N LYS A 184 8.05 25.72 28.44
CA LYS A 184 7.53 24.36 28.34
C LYS A 184 7.09 24.01 26.92
N PHE A 185 6.53 24.95 26.18
CA PHE A 185 6.17 24.73 24.78
C PHE A 185 7.41 24.56 23.89
N GLU A 186 8.43 25.42 24.05
CA GLU A 186 9.71 25.29 23.34
C GLU A 186 10.39 23.96 23.67
N ARG A 187 10.34 23.53 24.94
CA ARG A 187 10.80 22.19 25.33
C ARG A 187 10.00 21.08 24.67
N PHE A 188 8.68 21.20 24.59
CA PHE A 188 7.83 20.24 23.87
C PHE A 188 8.17 20.15 22.39
N LEU A 189 8.36 21.28 21.70
CA LEU A 189 8.76 21.28 20.28
C LEU A 189 10.10 20.57 20.07
N LYS A 190 11.05 20.79 20.99
CA LYS A 190 12.33 20.07 21.00
C LYS A 190 12.16 18.56 21.23
N GLU A 191 11.39 18.18 22.25
CA GLU A 191 11.09 16.78 22.58
C GLU A 191 10.31 16.08 21.47
N TYR A 192 9.43 16.79 20.75
CA TYR A 192 8.74 16.26 19.59
C TYR A 192 9.73 15.81 18.51
N ASN A 193 10.67 16.68 18.13
CA ASN A 193 11.68 16.35 17.12
C ASN A 193 12.63 15.24 17.60
N GLU A 194 13.10 15.31 18.85
CA GLU A 194 14.11 14.38 19.37
C GLU A 194 13.56 12.98 19.68
N SER A 195 12.28 12.88 20.04
CA SER A 195 11.68 11.62 20.53
C SER A 195 10.46 11.16 19.75
N ILE A 196 9.50 12.04 19.46
CA ILE A 196 8.22 11.63 18.84
C ILE A 196 8.42 11.35 17.36
N LEU A 197 9.02 12.30 16.64
CA LEU A 197 9.33 12.15 15.22
C LEU A 197 10.27 10.95 14.99
N LYS A 198 11.29 10.81 15.84
CA LYS A 198 12.21 9.68 15.80
C LYS A 198 11.54 8.32 16.03
N ASP A 199 10.55 8.23 16.91
CA ASP A 199 9.76 7.00 17.10
C ASP A 199 8.95 6.65 15.83
N PHE A 200 8.37 7.66 15.16
CA PHE A 200 7.72 7.45 13.86
C PHE A 200 8.72 6.99 12.80
N GLU A 201 9.87 7.64 12.69
CA GLU A 201 10.95 7.23 11.79
C GLU A 201 11.39 5.79 12.04
N ASP A 202 11.61 5.39 13.29
CA ASP A 202 12.05 4.04 13.64
C ASP A 202 11.01 2.97 13.30
N LYS A 203 9.73 3.23 13.60
CA LYS A 203 8.61 2.36 13.21
C LYS A 203 8.47 2.27 11.69
N ASN A 204 8.53 3.41 11.02
CA ASN A 204 8.44 3.50 9.57
C ASN A 204 9.61 2.76 8.90
N ASN A 205 10.85 2.97 9.35
CA ASN A 205 12.04 2.28 8.86
C ASN A 205 11.95 0.76 9.02
N LYS A 206 11.38 0.27 10.12
CA LYS A 206 11.10 -1.18 10.30
C LYS A 206 10.10 -1.66 9.25
N GLN A 207 9.01 -0.93 9.01
CA GLN A 207 8.01 -1.30 8.01
C GLN A 207 8.58 -1.24 6.59
N ILE A 208 9.33 -0.19 6.25
CA ILE A 208 10.02 -0.04 4.97
C ILE A 208 10.92 -1.25 4.68
N LYS A 209 11.69 -1.71 5.67
CA LYS A 209 12.53 -2.92 5.52
C LYS A 209 11.70 -4.17 5.25
N LYS A 210 10.54 -4.34 5.93
CA LYS A 210 9.62 -5.46 5.68
C LYS A 210 9.06 -5.39 4.25
N MET A 211 8.54 -4.23 3.86
CA MET A 211 7.93 -4.01 2.54
C MET A 211 8.92 -4.22 1.40
N LYS A 212 10.18 -3.77 1.53
CA LYS A 212 11.22 -4.02 0.53
C LYS A 212 11.47 -5.52 0.33
N LYS A 213 11.54 -6.30 1.41
CA LYS A 213 11.68 -7.77 1.33
C LYS A 213 10.47 -8.42 0.67
N GLU A 214 9.29 -7.92 0.98
CA GLU A 214 8.03 -8.44 0.45
C GLU A 214 7.88 -8.17 -1.05
N ILE A 215 8.26 -6.95 -1.51
CA ILE A 215 8.34 -6.62 -2.93
C ILE A 215 9.30 -7.58 -3.65
N ASN A 216 10.49 -7.83 -3.09
CA ASN A 216 11.46 -8.73 -3.72
C ASN A 216 10.91 -10.17 -3.82
N LYS A 217 10.32 -10.71 -2.74
CA LYS A 217 9.69 -12.03 -2.74
C LYS A 217 8.56 -12.14 -3.76
N LEU A 218 7.77 -11.09 -3.92
CA LEU A 218 6.71 -11.04 -4.92
C LEU A 218 7.27 -11.07 -6.34
N THR A 219 8.33 -10.31 -6.61
CA THR A 219 9.00 -10.32 -7.91
C THR A 219 9.57 -11.71 -8.22
N GLU A 220 10.28 -12.33 -7.27
CA GLU A 220 10.81 -13.70 -7.43
C GLU A 220 9.68 -14.71 -7.69
N LEU A 221 8.56 -14.60 -6.97
CA LEU A 221 7.39 -15.45 -7.19
C LEU A 221 6.79 -15.25 -8.58
N MET A 222 6.69 -14.00 -9.06
CA MET A 222 6.20 -13.68 -10.40
C MET A 222 7.06 -14.33 -11.48
N GLU A 223 8.39 -14.23 -11.36
CA GLU A 223 9.35 -14.84 -12.31
C GLU A 223 9.28 -16.37 -12.27
N LEU A 224 9.25 -16.97 -11.08
CA LEU A 224 9.14 -18.41 -10.92
C LEU A 224 7.86 -18.94 -11.59
N LYS A 225 6.72 -18.27 -11.36
CA LYS A 225 5.44 -18.68 -11.96
C LYS A 225 5.45 -18.59 -13.48
N LYS A 226 6.08 -17.55 -14.06
CA LYS A 226 6.26 -17.47 -15.51
C LYS A 226 7.06 -18.64 -16.07
N HIS A 227 8.15 -19.02 -15.40
CA HIS A 227 8.96 -20.18 -15.81
C HIS A 227 8.21 -21.51 -15.67
N GLU A 228 7.46 -21.71 -14.58
CA GLU A 228 6.64 -22.92 -14.37
C GLU A 228 5.63 -23.10 -15.51
N LEU A 229 4.90 -22.04 -15.87
CA LEU A 229 3.93 -22.07 -16.97
C LEU A 229 4.56 -22.42 -18.32
N GLN A 230 5.72 -21.85 -18.60
CA GLN A 230 6.42 -22.09 -19.85
C GLN A 230 6.89 -23.55 -19.95
N ASN A 231 7.44 -24.09 -18.85
CA ASN A 231 7.89 -25.48 -18.78
C ASN A 231 6.75 -26.49 -18.88
N GLU A 232 5.63 -26.23 -18.22
CA GLU A 232 4.43 -27.09 -18.29
C GLU A 232 3.90 -27.15 -19.73
N TYR A 233 3.85 -26.01 -20.42
CA TYR A 233 3.46 -25.96 -21.83
C TYR A 233 4.39 -26.80 -22.72
N TYR A 234 5.71 -26.66 -22.59
CA TYR A 234 6.65 -27.45 -23.39
C TYR A 234 6.52 -28.96 -23.15
N ARG A 235 6.23 -29.39 -21.91
CA ARG A 235 6.00 -30.81 -21.60
C ARG A 235 4.74 -31.37 -22.25
N MET A 236 3.73 -30.55 -22.52
CA MET A 236 2.47 -31.00 -23.13
C MET A 236 2.54 -31.12 -24.65
N ILE A 237 3.48 -30.42 -25.29
CA ILE A 237 3.62 -30.39 -26.75
C ILE A 237 4.82 -31.19 -27.27
N ALA A 238 5.69 -31.68 -26.37
CA ALA A 238 6.82 -32.57 -26.68
C ALA A 238 6.36 -34.02 -26.79
#